data_AF-A0A948PZV4-F1
#
_entry.id   AF-A0A948PZV4-F1
#
_cell.length_a   1.000
_cell.length_b   1.000
_cell.length_c   1.000
_cell.angle_alpha   90.00
_cell.angle_beta   90.00
_cell.angle_gamma   90.00
#
_symmetry.space_group_name_H-M   'P 1'
#
loop_
_entity.id
_entity.type
_entity.pdbx_description
1 polymer ?
#
loop_
_entity_poly.entity_id
_entity_poly.type
_entity_poly.pdbx_seq_one_letter_code
_entity_poly.pdbx_strand_id
1 'polypeptide(L)'
;IQECSLTALETMEKMSLGKRVQAALLKENFIFTQFHLEVPEKGVVQLTGFTNAEEDKQRMVQIAKGVEGVSDVQDEVSILRGGRY
;
A
#
# COMPACT_ATOMS: atom_id res chain seq x y z
N ILE A 1 7.33 6.50 -28.45
CA ILE A 1 7.45 7.35 -27.23
C ILE A 1 6.08 7.99 -26.97
N GLN A 2 5.05 7.16 -26.87
CA GLN A 2 3.77 7.52 -26.25
C GLN A 2 4.07 7.33 -24.77
N GLU A 3 4.03 8.35 -23.92
CA GLU A 3 2.95 8.53 -22.95
C GLU A 3 3.38 9.73 -22.09
N CYS A 4 2.91 10.94 -22.39
CA CYS A 4 3.26 12.11 -21.55
C CYS A 4 2.11 13.11 -21.41
N SER A 5 0.85 12.66 -21.41
CA SER A 5 -0.27 13.57 -21.14
C SER A 5 -1.40 12.93 -20.34
N LEU A 6 -1.78 11.68 -20.64
CA LEU A 6 -2.86 10.98 -19.92
C LEU A 6 -2.45 10.51 -18.52
N THR A 7 -1.17 10.20 -18.31
CA THR A 7 -0.65 9.70 -17.04
C THR A 7 -0.66 10.74 -15.91
N ALA A 8 -0.65 12.05 -16.18
CA ALA A 8 -0.53 13.06 -15.13
C ALA A 8 -1.78 13.11 -14.22
N LEU A 9 -2.98 13.16 -14.81
CA LEU A 9 -4.23 13.24 -14.04
C LEU A 9 -4.47 11.96 -13.24
N GLU A 10 -4.26 10.80 -13.87
CA GLU A 10 -4.38 9.51 -13.20
C GLU A 10 -3.35 9.35 -12.08
N THR A 11 -2.11 9.80 -12.29
CA THR A 11 -1.06 9.75 -11.25
C THR A 11 -1.42 10.65 -10.08
N MET A 12 -2.00 11.83 -10.31
CA MET A 12 -2.45 12.71 -9.23
C MET A 12 -3.55 12.07 -8.38
N GLU A 13 -4.53 11.41 -9.01
CA GLU A 13 -5.58 10.67 -8.30
C GLU A 13 -4.99 9.50 -7.49
N LYS A 14 -4.10 8.71 -8.11
CA LYS A 14 -3.40 7.59 -7.47
C LYS A 14 -2.55 8.06 -6.27
N MET A 15 -1.78 9.14 -6.43
CA MET A 15 -0.99 9.73 -5.35
C MET A 15 -1.89 10.23 -4.22
N SER A 16 -3.01 10.88 -4.51
CA SER A 16 -3.94 11.35 -3.49
C SER A 16 -4.52 10.20 -2.66
N LEU A 17 -4.92 9.10 -3.32
CA LEU A 17 -5.37 7.90 -2.62
C LEU A 17 -4.22 7.28 -1.81
N GLY A 18 -3.05 7.08 -2.43
CA GLY A 18 -1.89 6.48 -1.77
C GLY A 18 -1.43 7.27 -0.56
N LYS A 19 -1.43 8.60 -0.63
CA LYS A 19 -1.09 9.48 0.51
C LYS A 19 -2.10 9.37 1.66
N ARG A 20 -3.40 9.24 1.36
CA ARG A 20 -4.42 9.02 2.39
C ARG A 20 -4.20 7.71 3.13
N VAL A 21 -3.93 6.64 2.39
CA VAL A 21 -3.62 5.32 2.98
C VAL A 21 -2.31 5.38 3.77
N GLN A 22 -1.28 6.03 3.20
CA GLN A 22 0.00 6.22 3.87
C GLN A 22 -0.16 6.96 5.20
N ALA A 23 -1.00 8.00 5.25
CA ALA A 23 -1.28 8.75 6.46
C ALA A 23 -2.02 7.90 7.52
N ALA A 24 -2.99 7.08 7.10
CA ALA A 24 -3.72 6.18 7.99
C ALA A 24 -2.78 5.13 8.62
N LEU A 25 -1.85 4.59 7.84
CA LEU A 25 -0.84 3.65 8.32
C LEU A 25 0.20 4.31 9.25
N LEU A 26 0.65 5.53 8.92
CA LEU A 26 1.52 6.32 9.81
C LEU A 26 0.89 6.57 11.17
N LYS A 27 -0.43 6.80 11.22
CA LYS A 27 -1.19 7.01 12.46
C LYS A 27 -1.15 5.78 13.38
N GLU A 28 -1.08 4.59 12.80
CA GLU A 28 -0.93 3.31 13.52
C GLU A 28 0.53 2.91 13.74
N ASN A 29 1.47 3.85 13.57
CA ASN A 29 2.90 3.65 13.80
C ASN A 29 3.56 2.61 12.87
N PHE A 30 2.98 2.38 11.68
CA PHE A 30 3.63 1.58 10.63
C PHE A 30 4.72 2.40 9.94
N ILE A 31 5.96 1.92 10.01
CA ILE A 31 7.12 2.57 9.42
C ILE A 31 7.34 2.03 7.99
N PHE A 32 7.25 2.93 7.01
CA PHE A 32 7.44 2.63 5.58
C PHE A 32 8.90 2.37 5.16
N THR A 33 9.86 2.40 6.08
CA THR A 33 11.27 2.13 5.76
C THR A 33 11.48 0.69 5.27
N GLN A 34 10.59 -0.24 5.66
CA GLN A 34 10.65 -1.66 5.27
C GLN A 34 9.51 -2.09 4.32
N PHE A 35 8.60 -1.17 3.99
CA PHE A 35 7.43 -1.43 3.15
C PHE A 35 7.23 -0.31 2.13
N HIS A 36 6.93 -0.67 0.89
CA HIS A 36 6.53 0.28 -0.14
C HIS A 36 5.01 0.24 -0.34
N LEU A 37 4.43 1.42 -0.58
CA LEU A 37 3.02 1.56 -0.91
C LEU A 37 2.93 2.16 -2.31
N GLU A 38 2.25 1.44 -3.20
CA GLU A 38 1.99 1.88 -4.56
C GLU A 38 0.49 1.77 -4.87
N VAL A 39 0.02 2.53 -5.84
CA VAL A 39 -1.39 2.53 -6.27
C VAL A 39 -1.39 2.29 -7.77
N PRO A 40 -1.31 1.02 -8.23
CA PRO A 40 -1.22 0.71 -9.65
C PRO A 40 -2.45 1.18 -10.42
N GLU A 41 -3.64 1.07 -9.81
CA GLU A 41 -4.93 1.41 -10.41
C GLU A 41 -5.80 2.23 -9.45
N LYS A 42 -6.82 2.90 -9.98
CA LYS A 42 -7.74 3.69 -9.16
C LYS A 42 -8.47 2.79 -8.16
N GLY A 43 -8.24 3.05 -6.87
CA GLY A 43 -8.85 2.29 -5.78
C GLY A 43 -8.13 0.98 -5.44
N VAL A 44 -7.06 0.62 -6.15
CA VAL A 44 -6.27 -0.58 -5.84
C VAL A 44 -4.98 -0.15 -5.17
N VAL A 45 -4.79 -0.55 -3.91
CA VAL A 45 -3.58 -0.23 -3.14
C VAL A 45 -2.72 -1.47 -3.09
N GLN A 46 -1.46 -1.34 -3.48
CA GLN A 46 -0.48 -2.41 -3.42
C GLN A 46 0.54 -2.11 -2.32
N LEU A 47 0.72 -3.06 -1.41
CA LEU A 47 1.65 -2.99 -0.29
C LEU A 47 2.70 -4.08 -0.48
N THR A 48 3.94 -3.67 -0.70
CA THR A 48 5.08 -4.58 -0.90
C THR A 48 6.08 -4.44 0.24
N GLY A 49 6.74 -5.54 0.61
CA GLY A 49 7.83 -5.53 1.59
C GLY A 49 7.88 -6.80 2.42
N PHE A 50 8.48 -6.70 3.62
CA PHE A 50 8.74 -7.87 4.47
C PHE A 50 8.27 -7.61 5.90
N THR A 51 7.48 -8.53 6.44
CA THR A 51 7.05 -8.48 7.84
C THR A 51 7.43 -9.77 8.56
N ASN A 52 7.65 -9.67 9.87
CA ASN A 52 7.88 -10.84 10.73
C ASN A 52 6.57 -11.29 11.41
N ALA A 53 5.50 -10.50 11.31
CA ALA A 53 4.21 -10.79 11.94
C ALA A 53 3.06 -10.68 10.94
N GLU A 54 2.22 -11.71 10.90
CA GLU A 54 0.99 -11.72 10.10
C GLU A 54 -0.04 -10.71 10.63
N GLU A 55 -0.01 -10.45 11.94
CA GLU A 55 -0.87 -9.43 12.59
C GLU A 55 -0.61 -8.03 12.04
N ASP A 56 0.65 -7.69 11.77
CA ASP A 56 1.00 -6.41 11.14
C ASP A 56 0.42 -6.32 9.73
N LYS A 57 0.54 -7.40 8.96
CA LYS A 57 -0.06 -7.49 7.62
C LYS A 57 -1.58 -7.29 7.67
N GLN A 58 -2.28 -7.99 8.56
CA GLN A 58 -3.73 -7.86 8.70
C GLN A 58 -4.15 -6.46 9.16
N ARG A 59 -3.41 -5.85 10.09
CA ARG A 59 -3.66 -4.47 10.52
C ARG A 59 -3.49 -3.49 9.37
N MET A 60 -2.41 -3.60 8.59
CA MET A 60 -2.19 -2.76 7.42
C MET A 60 -3.34 -2.86 6.41
N VAL A 61 -3.80 -4.09 6.12
CA VAL A 61 -4.93 -4.31 5.21
C VAL A 61 -6.22 -3.72 5.77
N GLN A 62 -6.51 -3.88 7.07
CA GLN A 62 -7.70 -3.27 7.68
C GLN A 62 -7.68 -1.74 7.60
N ILE A 63 -6.53 -1.14 7.91
CA ILE A 63 -6.35 0.32 7.84
C ILE A 63 -6.54 0.79 6.40
N ALA A 64 -5.92 0.11 5.42
CA ALA A 64 -6.05 0.44 4.01
C ALA A 64 -7.51 0.31 3.53
N LYS A 65 -8.21 -0.77 3.90
CA LYS A 65 -9.64 -0.96 3.59
C LYS A 65 -10.55 0.08 4.24
N GLY A 66 -10.14 0.67 5.37
CA GLY A 66 -10.87 1.74 6.05
C GLY A 66 -10.76 3.10 5.37
N VAL A 67 -9.88 3.26 4.36
CA VAL A 67 -9.68 4.54 3.68
C VAL A 67 -10.70 4.71 2.56
N GLU A 68 -11.38 5.85 2.56
CA GLU A 68 -12.36 6.19 1.54
C GLU A 68 -11.73 6.26 0.14
N GLY A 69 -12.24 5.43 -0.77
CA GLY A 69 -11.75 5.29 -2.14
C GLY A 69 -10.91 4.05 -2.39
N VAL A 70 -10.68 3.18 -1.39
CA VAL A 70 -10.05 1.87 -1.58
C VAL A 70 -11.11 0.84 -1.96
N SER A 71 -10.96 0.29 -3.16
CA SER A 71 -11.78 -0.80 -3.70
C SER A 71 -11.13 -2.16 -3.45
N ASP A 72 -9.79 -2.23 -3.57
CA ASP A 72 -9.02 -3.45 -3.41
C ASP A 72 -7.66 -3.18 -2.75
N VAL A 73 -7.17 -4.16 -2.00
CA VAL A 73 -5.87 -4.09 -1.32
C VAL A 73 -5.08 -5.33 -1.66
N GLN A 74 -4.00 -5.14 -2.40
CA GLN A 74 -3.03 -6.17 -2.74
C GLN A 74 -1.90 -6.18 -1.71
N ASP A 75 -1.86 -7.23 -0.92
CA ASP A 75 -0.86 -7.44 0.13
C ASP A 75 0.30 -8.33 -0.33
N GLU A 76 1.22 -7.77 -1.13
CA GLU A 76 2.47 -8.43 -1.53
C GLU A 76 3.55 -8.41 -0.43
N VAL A 77 3.14 -8.28 0.83
CA VAL A 77 4.03 -8.37 1.97
C VAL A 77 4.39 -9.82 2.23
N SER A 78 5.68 -10.12 2.11
CA SER A 78 6.25 -11.43 2.41
C SER A 78 6.46 -11.58 3.92
N ILE A 79 5.87 -12.63 4.50
CA ILE A 79 6.08 -12.93 5.91
C ILE A 79 7.33 -13.79 6.01
N LEU A 80 8.42 -13.21 6.53
CA LEU A 80 9.64 -13.94 6.83
C LEU A 80 9.41 -14.77 8.10
N ARG A 81 8.60 -15.83 7.99
CA ARG A 81 8.55 -16.86 9.04
C ARG A 81 9.93 -17.50 9.07
N GLY A 82 10.75 -17.12 10.04
CA GLY A 82 12.11 -17.60 10.23
C GLY A 82 12.15 -19.12 10.35
N GLY A 83 12.29 -19.80 9.22
CA GLY A 83 12.17 -21.24 9.13
C GLY A 83 12.84 -21.77 7.88
N ARG A 84 14.08 -22.22 8.07
CA ARG A 84 14.86 -23.17 7.26
C ARG A 84 15.66 -22.54 6.11
N TYR A 85 16.83 -22.02 6.50
CA TYR A 85 18.06 -22.32 5.77
C TYR A 85 18.42 -23.81 5.93
#